data_AF-A0A0H3FAV5-F1
#
_entry.id   AF-A0A0H3FAV5-F1
#
_cell.length_a   1.000
_cell.length_b   1.000
_cell.length_c   1.000
_cell.angle_alpha   90.00
_cell.angle_beta   90.00
_cell.angle_gamma   90.00
#
_symmetry.space_group_name_H-M   'P 1'
#
loop_
_entity.id
_entity.type
_entity.pdbx_description
1 polymer ?
#
loop_
_entity_poly.entity_id
_entity_poly.type
_entity_poly.pdbx_seq_one_letter_code
_entity_poly.pdbx_strand_id
1 'polypeptide(L)'
;MKIITVDEIGLIESFAAFGVKFNYSRLFLSKCHVSKGRVALTPFMFNDTVHLDTHQWFAANAAFWVRAYRESETLVEQVETMASIRALYFLAGSLGQGHAHALISTWFDTTKELHCMGALNLSPLAPLPKKYETTISPLSFH
;
A
#
# COMPACT_ATOMS: atom_id res chain seq x y z
N MET A 1 3.77 14.17 15.94
CA MET A 1 2.89 13.24 15.22
C MET A 1 2.18 14.00 14.11
N LYS A 2 2.22 13.48 12.88
CA LYS A 2 1.64 14.10 11.68
C LYS A 2 0.61 13.13 11.12
N ILE A 3 -0.56 13.62 10.73
CA ILE A 3 -1.56 12.81 10.03
C ILE A 3 -1.06 12.60 8.59
N ILE A 4 -1.05 11.34 8.13
CA ILE A 4 -0.73 11.03 6.74
C ILE A 4 -1.87 11.58 5.88
N THR A 5 -1.50 12.48 4.98
CA THR A 5 -2.42 13.08 4.01
C THR A 5 -1.88 12.85 2.62
N VAL A 6 -2.76 12.89 1.63
CA VAL A 6 -2.39 12.89 0.21
C VAL A 6 -3.08 14.05 -0.51
N ASP A 7 -2.55 14.46 -1.65
CA ASP A 7 -3.19 15.42 -2.54
C ASP A 7 -4.46 14.84 -3.14
N GLU A 8 -5.56 15.58 -3.11
CA GLU A 8 -6.88 15.11 -3.54
C GLU A 8 -6.95 14.82 -5.04
N ILE A 9 -6.42 15.72 -5.87
CA ILE A 9 -6.41 15.56 -7.33
C ILE A 9 -5.59 14.33 -7.69
N GLY A 10 -4.42 14.24 -7.09
CA GLY A 10 -3.54 13.12 -7.24
C GLY A 10 -4.08 11.78 -6.74
N LEU A 11 -4.91 11.80 -5.70
CA LEU A 11 -5.61 10.62 -5.22
C LEU A 11 -6.70 10.19 -6.22
N ILE A 12 -7.40 11.13 -6.86
CA ILE A 12 -8.38 10.83 -7.91
C ILE A 12 -7.71 10.15 -9.11
N GLU A 13 -6.50 10.59 -9.50
CA GLU A 13 -5.70 9.92 -10.53
C GLU A 13 -5.33 8.50 -10.11
N SER A 14 -4.88 8.32 -8.86
CA SER A 14 -4.60 6.99 -8.31
C SER A 14 -5.84 6.10 -8.26
N PHE A 15 -7.02 6.65 -7.96
CA PHE A 15 -8.29 5.91 -8.02
C PHE A 15 -8.57 5.39 -9.43
N ALA A 16 -8.38 6.23 -10.45
CA ALA A 16 -8.53 5.80 -11.84
C ALA A 16 -7.53 4.70 -12.22
N ALA A 17 -6.26 4.84 -11.81
CA ALA A 17 -5.22 3.83 -12.06
C ALA A 17 -5.50 2.48 -11.37
N PHE A 18 -6.21 2.50 -10.24
CA PHE A 18 -6.62 1.31 -9.50
C PHE A 18 -8.02 0.81 -9.86
N GLY A 19 -8.64 1.33 -10.93
CA GLY A 19 -9.95 0.87 -11.39
C GLY A 19 -11.10 1.16 -10.42
N VAL A 20 -10.93 2.15 -9.54
CA VAL A 20 -11.99 2.60 -8.63
C VAL A 20 -13.03 3.37 -9.44
N LYS A 21 -14.27 2.90 -9.40
CA LYS A 21 -15.41 3.52 -10.08
C LYS A 21 -15.61 4.94 -9.55
N PHE A 22 -15.92 5.88 -10.44
CA PHE A 22 -16.11 7.30 -10.09
C PHE A 22 -17.11 7.53 -8.94
N ASN A 23 -18.24 6.83 -8.93
CA ASN A 23 -19.19 6.98 -7.83
C ASN A 23 -18.67 6.40 -6.51
N TYR A 24 -17.84 5.36 -6.59
CA TYR A 24 -17.21 4.76 -5.43
C TYR A 24 -16.09 5.63 -4.86
N SER A 25 -15.29 6.28 -5.71
CA SER A 25 -14.27 7.22 -5.23
C SER A 25 -14.88 8.37 -4.44
N ARG A 26 -16.02 8.92 -4.89
CA ARG A 26 -16.77 9.94 -4.13
C ARG A 26 -17.26 9.41 -2.78
N LEU A 27 -17.81 8.20 -2.75
CA LEU A 27 -18.25 7.56 -1.51
C LEU A 27 -17.06 7.34 -0.55
N PHE A 28 -15.94 6.87 -1.05
CA PHE A 28 -14.72 6.69 -0.26
C PHE A 28 -14.25 8.03 0.33
N LEU A 29 -14.16 9.08 -0.51
CA LEU A 29 -13.76 10.43 -0.08
C LEU A 29 -14.70 11.01 0.97
N SER A 30 -16.00 10.74 0.91
CA SER A 30 -16.96 11.20 1.94
C SER A 30 -16.71 10.59 3.32
N LYS A 31 -15.93 9.50 3.41
CA LYS A 31 -15.51 8.87 4.66
C LYS A 31 -14.11 9.30 5.12
N CYS A 32 -13.41 10.09 4.31
CA CYS A 32 -12.12 10.66 4.63
C CYS A 32 -12.28 12.04 5.27
N HIS A 33 -11.23 12.51 5.93
CA HIS A 33 -11.11 13.91 6.30
C HIS A 33 -10.48 14.68 5.12
N VAL A 34 -11.30 15.47 4.41
CA VAL A 34 -10.87 16.31 3.29
C VAL A 34 -10.80 17.76 3.75
N SER A 35 -9.63 18.38 3.62
CA SER A 35 -9.43 19.80 3.98
C SER A 35 -8.34 20.42 3.13
N LYS A 36 -8.62 21.59 2.54
CA LYS A 36 -7.68 22.37 1.71
C LYS A 36 -7.00 21.54 0.61
N GLY A 37 -7.76 20.68 -0.08
CA GLY A 37 -7.25 19.81 -1.16
C GLY A 37 -6.38 18.64 -0.68
N ARG A 38 -6.34 18.37 0.64
CA ARG A 38 -5.65 17.23 1.23
C ARG A 38 -6.66 16.24 1.79
N VAL A 39 -6.39 14.97 1.58
CA VAL A 39 -7.23 13.86 2.03
C VAL A 39 -6.47 13.04 3.07
N ALA A 40 -7.09 12.80 4.23
CA ALA A 40 -6.62 11.85 5.23
C ALA A 40 -7.67 10.76 5.46
N LEU A 41 -7.22 9.52 5.69
CA LEU A 41 -8.11 8.48 6.20
C LEU A 41 -8.57 8.87 7.62
N THR A 42 -9.80 8.50 7.97
CA THR A 42 -10.28 8.63 9.34
C THR A 42 -9.66 7.54 10.22
N PRO A 43 -9.39 7.78 11.52
CA PRO A 43 -8.76 6.79 12.39
C PRO A 43 -9.53 5.47 12.52
N PHE A 44 -10.86 5.51 12.35
CA PHE A 44 -11.75 4.36 12.41
C PHE A 44 -12.42 4.10 11.07
N MET A 45 -11.64 4.14 9.99
CA MET A 45 -12.17 3.87 8.66
C MET A 45 -12.53 2.39 8.51
N PHE A 46 -13.79 2.10 8.18
CA PHE A 46 -14.29 0.73 8.03
C PHE A 46 -15.19 0.59 6.80
N ASN A 47 -15.25 -0.63 6.25
CA ASN A 47 -16.05 -0.93 5.06
C ASN A 47 -17.50 -1.28 5.43
N ASP A 48 -18.33 -0.28 5.76
CA ASP A 48 -19.80 -0.49 5.83
C ASP A 48 -20.44 -0.83 4.47
N THR A 49 -19.72 -0.64 3.36
CA THR A 49 -20.20 -0.85 1.98
C THR A 49 -19.81 -2.20 1.40
N VAL A 50 -19.41 -3.16 2.25
CA VAL A 50 -19.02 -4.51 1.84
C VAL A 50 -20.10 -5.22 1.02
N HIS A 51 -21.37 -4.90 1.28
CA HIS A 51 -22.53 -5.42 0.57
C HIS A 51 -22.72 -4.84 -0.84
N LEU A 52 -22.03 -3.75 -1.19
CA LEU A 52 -22.09 -3.12 -2.51
C LEU A 52 -21.01 -3.69 -3.44
N ASP A 53 -19.75 -3.55 -3.04
CA ASP A 53 -18.60 -4.00 -3.84
C ASP A 53 -17.32 -4.01 -2.98
N THR A 54 -16.95 -5.18 -2.45
CA THR A 54 -15.75 -5.34 -1.59
C THR A 54 -14.46 -5.01 -2.33
N HIS A 55 -14.41 -5.24 -3.65
CA HIS A 55 -13.20 -5.00 -4.44
C HIS A 55 -12.85 -3.50 -4.50
N GLN A 56 -13.88 -2.66 -4.62
CA GLN A 56 -13.71 -1.22 -4.71
C GLN A 56 -13.14 -0.61 -3.42
N TRP A 57 -13.49 -1.17 -2.26
CA TRP A 57 -12.90 -0.75 -0.99
C TRP A 57 -11.39 -1.00 -0.94
N PHE A 58 -10.98 -2.23 -1.32
CA PHE A 58 -9.56 -2.59 -1.35
C PHE A 58 -8.79 -1.76 -2.38
N ALA A 59 -9.35 -1.57 -3.57
CA ALA A 59 -8.74 -0.77 -4.62
C ALA A 59 -8.55 0.70 -4.19
N ALA A 60 -9.56 1.31 -3.55
CA ALA A 60 -9.46 2.68 -3.05
C ALA A 60 -8.45 2.84 -1.93
N ASN A 61 -8.40 1.90 -0.97
CA ASN A 61 -7.36 1.90 0.07
C ASN A 61 -5.96 1.73 -0.53
N ALA A 62 -5.78 0.80 -1.47
CA ALA A 62 -4.50 0.59 -2.13
C ALA A 62 -4.04 1.86 -2.88
N ALA A 63 -4.94 2.50 -3.61
CA ALA A 63 -4.69 3.77 -4.29
C ALA A 63 -4.25 4.88 -3.33
N PHE A 64 -4.90 5.00 -2.16
CA PHE A 64 -4.53 5.96 -1.13
C PHE A 64 -3.09 5.74 -0.65
N TRP A 65 -2.75 4.51 -0.25
CA TRP A 65 -1.42 4.23 0.30
C TRP A 65 -0.32 4.31 -0.73
N VAL A 66 -0.58 3.90 -1.98
CA VAL A 66 0.35 4.12 -3.10
C VAL A 66 0.56 5.61 -3.36
N ARG A 67 -0.48 6.43 -3.26
CA ARG A 67 -0.35 7.89 -3.37
C ARG A 67 0.47 8.45 -2.21
N ALA A 68 0.20 8.03 -0.98
CA ALA A 68 0.96 8.44 0.20
C ALA A 68 2.44 8.07 0.09
N TYR A 69 2.74 6.90 -0.46
CA TYR A 69 4.11 6.47 -0.75
C TYR A 69 4.80 7.38 -1.76
N ARG A 70 4.11 7.73 -2.86
CA ARG A 70 4.63 8.66 -3.89
C ARG A 70 4.86 10.07 -3.37
N GLU A 71 4.07 10.51 -2.40
CA GLU A 71 4.20 11.83 -1.76
C GLU A 71 5.12 11.84 -0.54
N SER A 72 5.70 10.70 -0.17
CA SER A 72 6.62 10.62 0.97
C SER A 72 7.90 11.39 0.66
N GLU A 73 8.27 12.32 1.52
CA GLU A 73 9.47 13.15 1.35
C GLU A 73 10.67 12.58 2.12
N THR A 74 10.40 11.67 3.05
CA THR A 74 11.42 11.07 3.93
C THR A 74 11.39 9.55 3.84
N LEU A 75 12.55 8.93 4.14
CA LEU A 75 12.65 7.47 4.21
C LEU A 75 11.72 6.87 5.27
N VAL A 76 11.48 7.58 6.38
CA VAL A 76 10.58 7.12 7.45
C VAL A 76 9.14 7.05 6.94
N GLU A 77 8.64 8.12 6.32
CA GLU A 77 7.31 8.14 5.70
C GLU A 77 7.18 7.07 4.61
N GLN A 78 8.23 6.90 3.80
CA GLN A 78 8.29 5.90 2.73
C GLN A 78 8.22 4.46 3.29
N VAL A 79 8.91 4.18 4.40
CA VAL A 79 8.87 2.87 5.08
C VAL A 79 7.50 2.62 5.72
N GLU A 80 6.92 3.62 6.38
CA GLU A 80 5.58 3.52 6.99
C GLU A 80 4.50 3.26 5.94
N THR A 81 4.50 4.03 4.85
CA THR A 81 3.54 3.86 3.75
C THR A 81 3.74 2.53 3.02
N MET A 82 4.98 2.08 2.79
CA MET A 82 5.26 0.76 2.25
C MET A 82 4.76 -0.37 3.17
N ALA A 83 4.88 -0.22 4.49
CA ALA A 83 4.33 -1.19 5.44
C ALA A 83 2.80 -1.30 5.30
N SER A 84 2.09 -0.18 5.14
CA SER A 84 0.66 -0.17 4.85
C SER A 84 0.30 -0.85 3.53
N ILE A 85 1.07 -0.60 2.46
CA ILE A 85 0.87 -1.25 1.15
C ILE A 85 1.05 -2.77 1.26
N ARG A 86 2.08 -3.23 1.99
CA ARG A 86 2.31 -4.67 2.24
C ARG A 86 1.16 -5.31 2.99
N ALA A 87 0.67 -4.64 4.04
CA ALA A 87 -0.46 -5.14 4.80
C ALA A 87 -1.68 -5.35 3.89
N LEU A 88 -1.99 -4.38 3.03
CA LEU A 88 -3.07 -4.49 2.06
C LEU A 88 -2.82 -5.58 1.01
N TYR A 89 -1.59 -5.71 0.51
CA TYR A 89 -1.21 -6.73 -0.45
C TYR A 89 -1.46 -8.14 0.08
N PHE A 90 -0.92 -8.47 1.26
CA PHE A 90 -1.11 -9.79 1.86
C PHE A 90 -2.55 -10.03 2.26
N LEU A 91 -3.23 -9.02 2.83
CA LEU A 91 -4.65 -9.15 3.19
C LEU A 91 -5.54 -9.37 1.96
N ALA A 92 -5.27 -8.67 0.86
CA ALA A 92 -5.97 -8.87 -0.40
C ALA A 92 -5.78 -10.30 -0.93
N GLY A 93 -4.56 -10.84 -0.86
CA GLY A 93 -4.28 -12.23 -1.21
C GLY A 93 -5.04 -13.22 -0.32
N SER A 94 -5.02 -13.02 1.00
CA SER A 94 -5.70 -13.90 1.96
C SER A 94 -7.23 -13.89 1.85
N LEU A 95 -7.82 -12.77 1.41
CA LEU A 95 -9.28 -12.61 1.27
C LEU A 95 -9.79 -12.84 -0.16
N GLY A 96 -8.95 -13.36 -1.07
CA GLY A 96 -9.34 -13.63 -2.46
C GLY A 96 -9.61 -12.36 -3.29
N GLN A 97 -9.10 -11.20 -2.88
CA GLN A 97 -9.23 -9.92 -3.58
C GLN A 97 -8.19 -9.81 -4.72
N GLY A 98 -8.29 -10.71 -5.69
CA GLY A 98 -7.30 -10.87 -6.76
C GLY A 98 -7.01 -9.60 -7.57
N HIS A 99 -8.02 -8.76 -7.79
CA HIS A 99 -7.86 -7.50 -8.51
C HIS A 99 -6.92 -6.52 -7.79
N ALA A 100 -7.17 -6.24 -6.51
CA ALA A 100 -6.33 -5.35 -5.72
C ALA A 100 -4.92 -5.92 -5.53
N HIS A 101 -4.81 -7.23 -5.31
CA HIS A 101 -3.53 -7.93 -5.23
C HIS A 101 -2.69 -7.77 -6.51
N ALA A 102 -3.30 -7.99 -7.68
CA ALA A 102 -2.64 -7.85 -8.97
C ALA A 102 -2.22 -6.40 -9.27
N LEU A 103 -3.07 -5.42 -8.94
CA LEU A 103 -2.74 -4.00 -9.12
C LEU A 103 -1.57 -3.56 -8.24
N ILE A 104 -1.53 -3.97 -6.97
CA ILE A 104 -0.41 -3.66 -6.07
C ILE A 104 0.87 -4.34 -6.58
N SER A 105 0.81 -5.61 -7.01
CA SER A 105 1.97 -6.32 -7.57
C SER A 105 2.50 -5.60 -8.81
N THR A 106 1.61 -5.25 -9.74
CA THR A 106 1.98 -4.55 -10.99
C THR A 106 2.60 -3.19 -10.68
N TRP A 107 2.01 -2.43 -9.77
CA TRP A 107 2.58 -1.16 -9.31
C TRP A 107 3.97 -1.37 -8.69
N PHE A 108 4.14 -2.37 -7.82
CA PHE A 108 5.42 -2.65 -7.17
C PHE A 108 6.50 -3.00 -8.18
N ASP A 109 6.20 -3.91 -9.12
CA ASP A 109 7.16 -4.37 -10.13
C ASP A 109 7.55 -3.24 -11.09
N THR A 110 6.60 -2.40 -11.50
CA THR A 110 6.87 -1.24 -12.38
C THR A 110 7.62 -0.11 -11.68
N THR A 111 7.63 -0.08 -10.36
CA THR A 111 8.33 0.95 -9.56
C THR A 111 9.55 0.41 -8.81
N LYS A 112 10.03 -0.79 -9.18
CA LYS A 112 11.05 -1.55 -8.44
C LYS A 112 12.33 -0.79 -8.12
N GLU A 113 12.75 0.04 -9.05
CA GLU A 113 13.96 0.86 -8.94
C GLU A 113 13.81 1.98 -7.90
N LEU A 114 12.59 2.47 -7.64
CA LEU A 114 12.34 3.57 -6.71
C LEU A 114 12.40 3.13 -5.26
N HIS A 115 12.01 1.89 -4.98
CA HIS A 115 11.94 1.36 -3.62
C HIS A 115 13.11 0.45 -3.26
N CYS A 116 13.96 0.06 -4.22
CA CYS A 116 15.16 -0.74 -4.02
C CYS A 116 14.92 -2.07 -3.30
N MET A 117 13.76 -2.71 -3.53
CA MET A 117 13.40 -3.97 -2.89
C MET A 117 13.08 -5.07 -3.90
N GLY A 118 13.56 -6.28 -3.60
CA GLY A 118 13.36 -7.45 -4.46
C GLY A 118 11.91 -7.96 -4.48
N ALA A 119 11.18 -7.82 -3.37
CA ALA A 119 9.82 -8.31 -3.18
C ALA A 119 9.12 -7.62 -2.00
N LEU A 120 7.79 -7.66 -1.97
CA LEU A 120 6.96 -7.03 -0.93
C LEU A 120 7.10 -7.69 0.47
N ASN A 121 7.57 -8.94 0.57
CA ASN A 121 7.84 -9.59 1.85
C ASN A 121 9.26 -9.32 2.40
N LEU A 122 10.10 -8.55 1.71
CA LEU A 122 11.47 -8.27 2.14
C LEU A 122 11.56 -6.91 2.81
N SER A 123 12.16 -6.85 4.00
CA SER A 123 12.51 -5.57 4.61
C SER A 123 13.75 -4.99 3.94
N PRO A 124 13.78 -3.68 3.60
CA PRO A 124 15.00 -3.02 3.14
C PRO A 124 16.04 -2.90 4.27
N LEU A 125 15.63 -3.14 5.53
CA LEU A 125 16.47 -3.05 6.73
C LEU A 125 17.17 -4.37 7.11
N ALA A 126 17.28 -5.34 6.21
CA ALA A 126 18.21 -6.44 6.51
C ALA A 126 19.61 -5.82 6.66
N PRO A 127 20.31 -5.97 7.80
CA PRO A 127 21.74 -5.82 7.77
C PRO A 127 22.20 -6.77 6.66
N LEU A 128 23.05 -6.29 5.74
CA LEU A 128 23.85 -7.19 4.92
C LEU A 128 24.32 -8.31 5.85
N PRO A 129 24.16 -9.60 5.52
CA PRO A 129 24.79 -10.64 6.31
C PRO A 129 26.24 -10.20 6.48
N LYS A 130 26.66 -9.99 7.74
CA LYS A 130 28.07 -9.74 8.05
C LYS A 130 28.82 -10.79 7.26
N LYS A 131 29.64 -10.33 6.30
CA LYS A 131 30.42 -11.15 5.37
C LYS A 131 30.73 -12.50 6.00
N TYR A 132 30.36 -13.58 5.32
CA TYR A 132 31.06 -14.87 5.32
C TYR A 132 32.19 -14.96 6.37
N GLU A 133 31.85 -15.10 7.65
CA GLU A 133 32.73 -15.73 8.61
C GLU A 133 32.37 -17.20 8.55
N THR A 134 33.14 -17.87 7.69
CA THR A 134 33.36 -19.31 7.60
C THR A 134 32.93 -20.10 8.84
N THR A 135 31.82 -20.84 8.74
CA THR A 135 31.76 -22.30 9.00
C THR A 135 30.33 -22.79 8.71
N ILE A 136 30.10 -23.30 7.49
CA ILE A 136 28.89 -24.09 7.20
C ILE A 136 29.17 -25.51 7.71
N SER A 137 28.48 -25.93 8.76
CA SER A 137 28.20 -27.34 9.01
C SER A 137 26.74 -27.60 8.59
N PRO A 138 26.45 -28.59 7.72
CA PRO A 138 25.10 -28.84 7.29
C PRO A 138 24.36 -29.66 8.36
N LEU A 139 23.35 -29.07 9.00
CA LEU A 139 22.37 -29.85 9.73
C LEU A 139 21.16 -30.10 8.83
N SER A 140 21.04 -31.37 8.45
CA SER A 140 19.89 -32.03 7.85
C SER A 140 18.61 -31.76 8.64
N PHE A 141 17.55 -31.35 7.94
CA PHE A 141 16.20 -31.38 8.48
C PHE A 141 15.66 -32.80 8.40
N HIS A 142 15.22 -33.34 9.55
CA HIS A 142 14.34 -34.50 9.65
C HIS A 142 12.89 -34.09 9.45
#